data_AF-A0A8J7Q1F6-F1
#
_entry.id   AF-A0A8J7Q1F6-F1
#
_cell.length_a   1.000
_cell.length_b   1.000
_cell.length_c   1.000
_cell.angle_alpha   90.00
_cell.angle_beta   90.00
_cell.angle_gamma   90.00
#
_symmetry.space_group_name_H-M   'P 1'
#
loop_
_entity.id
_entity.type
_entity.pdbx_description
1 polymer ?
#
loop_
_entity_poly.entity_id
_entity_poly.type
_entity_poly.pdbx_seq_one_letter_code
_entity_poly.pdbx_strand_id
1 'polypeptide(L)'
;TAAGKDADTISLGELMIDEATYTARLKGRPLELTYKEFELLKYLAQHAGRVFTRAQLLQEVWGYDFFGGTRTVDVHVRRLRAKLGQDYEQMIGTVRNVGYKFVRPARSGQQSQPDSSRAQVTPIRPRSTTGSGVL
;
A
#
# COMPACT_ATOMS: atom_id res chain seq x y z
N THR A 1 -5.11 18.20 27.67
CA THR A 1 -6.27 17.48 27.11
C THR A 1 -6.05 17.27 25.63
N ALA A 2 -5.72 16.06 25.19
CA ALA A 2 -5.69 15.68 23.77
C ALA A 2 -5.72 14.15 23.66
N ALA A 3 -6.84 13.56 24.05
CA ALA A 3 -7.17 12.17 23.75
C ALA A 3 -8.32 12.22 22.75
N GLY A 4 -8.10 11.73 21.53
CA GLY A 4 -9.10 11.70 20.47
C GLY A 4 -8.53 12.12 19.13
N LYS A 5 -7.66 11.30 18.53
CA LYS A 5 -7.36 11.36 17.08
C LYS A 5 -6.57 10.12 16.60
N ASP A 6 -7.05 8.93 16.93
CA ASP A 6 -6.25 7.70 16.73
C ASP A 6 -6.79 6.78 15.62
N ALA A 7 -7.92 7.13 14.99
CA ALA A 7 -8.54 6.29 13.96
C ALA A 7 -8.03 6.57 12.54
N ASP A 8 -7.39 7.73 12.31
CA ASP A 8 -7.14 8.26 10.95
C ASP A 8 -5.68 8.68 10.73
N THR A 9 -4.79 8.27 11.63
CA THR A 9 -3.35 8.58 11.54
C THR A 9 -2.56 7.29 11.29
N ILE A 10 -1.86 7.25 10.16
CA ILE A 10 -1.03 6.10 9.76
C ILE A 10 0.42 6.39 10.17
N SER A 11 0.98 5.52 11.02
CA SER A 11 2.37 5.63 11.47
C SER A 11 3.23 4.48 10.91
N LEU A 12 4.25 4.81 10.13
CA LEU A 12 5.17 3.87 9.48
C LEU A 12 6.62 4.27 9.75
N GLY A 13 7.20 3.70 10.81
CA GLY A 13 8.59 3.99 11.17
C GLY A 13 8.71 5.44 11.66
N GLU A 14 9.32 6.29 10.83
CA GLU A 14 9.54 7.73 11.08
C GLU A 14 8.58 8.63 10.27
N LEU A 15 7.74 8.02 9.42
CA LEU A 15 6.70 8.68 8.64
C LEU A 15 5.37 8.61 9.40
N MET A 16 4.69 9.74 9.50
CA MET A 16 3.38 9.89 10.10
C MET A 16 2.46 10.59 9.08
N ILE A 17 1.29 10.03 8.81
CA ILE A 17 0.32 10.56 7.85
C ILE A 17 -0.98 10.78 8.60
N ASP A 18 -1.43 12.02 8.65
CA ASP A 18 -2.74 12.40 9.18
C ASP A 18 -3.70 12.59 8.00
N GLU A 19 -4.65 11.66 7.85
CA GLU A 19 -5.63 11.69 6.77
C GLU A 19 -6.66 12.83 6.98
N ALA A 20 -7.07 13.06 8.23
CA ALA A 20 -8.03 14.11 8.59
C ALA A 20 -7.53 15.53 8.27
N THR A 21 -6.22 15.74 8.30
CA THR A 21 -5.62 17.06 8.00
C THR A 21 -4.86 17.07 6.69
N TYR A 22 -4.90 15.98 5.91
CA TYR A 22 -4.13 15.81 4.68
C TYR A 22 -2.66 16.18 4.84
N THR A 23 -2.06 15.81 5.98
CA THR A 23 -0.70 16.23 6.34
C THR A 23 0.20 15.01 6.50
N ALA A 24 1.40 15.05 5.94
CA ALA A 24 2.43 14.04 6.18
C ALA A 24 3.60 14.67 6.94
N ARG A 25 4.15 13.95 7.92
CA ARG A 25 5.30 14.35 8.73
C ARG A 25 6.36 13.26 8.70
N LEU A 26 7.62 13.65 8.54
CA LEU A 26 8.77 12.77 8.51
C LEU A 26 9.79 13.24 9.54
N LYS A 27 10.17 12.37 10.49
CA LYS A 27 11.00 12.76 11.66
C LYS A 27 10.41 13.98 12.41
N GLY A 28 9.08 14.06 12.48
CA GLY A 28 8.38 15.20 13.09
C GLY A 28 8.36 16.49 12.27
N ARG A 29 8.99 16.52 11.08
CA ARG A 29 8.94 17.68 10.16
C ARG A 29 7.79 17.52 9.17
N PRO A 30 6.92 18.53 8.98
CA PRO A 30 5.88 18.47 7.97
C PRO A 30 6.49 18.45 6.56
N LEU A 31 5.95 17.59 5.71
CA LEU A 31 6.30 17.51 4.28
C LEU A 31 5.31 18.35 3.47
N GLU A 32 5.84 19.22 2.62
CA GLU A 32 5.03 20.02 1.68
C GLU A 32 4.68 19.20 0.44
N LEU A 33 3.71 18.30 0.59
CA LEU A 33 3.18 17.48 -0.52
C LEU A 33 2.00 18.19 -1.18
N THR A 34 1.88 18.04 -2.50
CA THR A 34 0.64 18.35 -3.20
C THR A 34 -0.41 17.29 -2.89
N TYR A 35 -1.69 17.62 -3.13
CA TYR A 35 -2.80 16.69 -2.87
C TYR A 35 -2.59 15.30 -3.50
N LYS A 36 -2.16 15.24 -4.77
CA LYS A 36 -1.94 13.95 -5.47
C LYS A 36 -0.70 13.20 -4.98
N GLU A 37 0.35 13.91 -4.58
CA GLU A 37 1.53 13.27 -3.97
C GLU A 37 1.18 12.68 -2.59
N PHE A 38 0.37 13.41 -1.80
CA PHE A 38 -0.15 12.94 -0.52
C PHE A 38 -1.02 11.70 -0.69
N GLU A 39 -2.01 11.74 -1.58
CA GLU A 39 -2.90 10.60 -1.85
C GLU A 39 -2.12 9.36 -2.32
N LEU A 40 -1.12 9.55 -3.19
CA LEU A 40 -0.25 8.46 -3.64
C LEU A 40 0.57 7.88 -2.49
N LEU A 41 1.15 8.73 -1.64
CA LEU A 41 1.91 8.29 -0.47
C LEU A 41 1.00 7.54 0.52
N LYS A 42 -0.17 8.10 0.84
CA LYS A 42 -1.20 7.54 1.71
C LYS A 42 -1.61 6.15 1.22
N TYR A 43 -1.98 6.02 -0.05
CA TYR A 43 -2.44 4.75 -0.62
C TYR A 43 -1.36 3.66 -0.53
N LEU A 44 -0.13 4.01 -0.92
CA LEU A 44 1.02 3.11 -0.80
C LEU A 44 1.32 2.73 0.65
N ALA A 45 1.22 3.69 1.58
CA ALA A 45 1.43 3.51 3.02
C ALA A 45 0.36 2.62 3.68
N GLN A 46 -0.92 2.83 3.35
CA GLN A 46 -2.04 1.98 3.81
C GLN A 46 -1.84 0.52 3.41
N HIS A 47 -1.28 0.29 2.22
CA HIS A 47 -1.00 -1.03 1.67
C HIS A 47 0.49 -1.37 1.69
N ALA A 48 1.18 -1.02 2.76
CA ALA A 48 2.61 -1.25 2.88
C ALA A 48 2.99 -2.74 2.70
N GLY A 49 4.00 -2.98 1.86
CA GLY A 49 4.47 -4.31 1.48
C GLY A 49 3.83 -4.87 0.20
N ARG A 50 2.69 -4.33 -0.25
CA ARG A 50 2.04 -4.74 -1.50
C ARG A 50 2.62 -4.00 -2.71
N VAL A 51 2.73 -4.71 -3.83
CA VAL A 51 3.13 -4.14 -5.12
C VAL A 51 1.89 -3.73 -5.90
N PHE A 52 1.87 -2.49 -6.39
CA PHE A 52 0.84 -1.96 -7.26
C PHE A 52 1.41 -1.65 -8.63
N THR A 53 0.64 -1.99 -9.67
CA THR A 53 0.98 -1.60 -11.04
C THR A 53 0.74 -0.11 -11.25
N ARG A 54 1.38 0.47 -12.26
CA ARG A 54 1.16 1.89 -12.59
C ARG A 54 -0.29 2.19 -12.98
N ALA A 55 -0.95 1.26 -13.67
CA ALA A 55 -2.36 1.39 -14.04
C ALA A 55 -3.26 1.38 -12.80
N GLN A 56 -3.00 0.48 -11.85
CA GLN A 56 -3.73 0.45 -10.57
C GLN A 56 -3.54 1.76 -9.80
N LEU A 57 -2.30 2.22 -9.62
CA LEU A 57 -2.05 3.49 -8.90
C LEU A 57 -2.70 4.68 -9.60
N LEU A 58 -2.75 4.67 -10.93
CA LEU A 58 -3.44 5.70 -11.69
C LEU A 58 -4.94 5.68 -11.35
N GLN A 59 -5.59 4.52 -11.44
CA GLN A 59 -7.02 4.40 -11.20
C GLN A 59 -7.41 4.72 -9.75
N GLU A 60 -6.62 4.27 -8.79
CA GLU A 60 -6.93 4.42 -7.36
C GLU A 60 -6.70 5.85 -6.87
N VAL A 61 -5.66 6.54 -7.36
CA VAL A 61 -5.30 7.91 -6.90
C VAL A 61 -5.90 9.00 -7.79
N TRP A 62 -6.03 8.79 -9.09
CA TRP A 62 -6.62 9.76 -10.03
C TRP A 62 -8.09 9.48 -10.35
N GLY A 63 -8.55 8.24 -10.19
CA GLY A 63 -9.89 7.83 -10.57
C GLY A 63 -9.95 7.24 -11.98
N TYR A 64 -11.04 6.51 -12.25
CA TYR A 64 -11.30 5.84 -13.53
C TYR A 64 -11.52 6.81 -14.70
N ASP A 65 -11.92 8.06 -14.41
CA ASP A 65 -12.20 9.10 -15.42
C ASP A 65 -10.95 9.86 -15.87
N PHE A 66 -9.77 9.55 -15.32
CA PHE A 66 -8.55 10.24 -15.69
C PHE A 66 -7.98 9.71 -17.02
N PHE A 67 -8.09 10.52 -18.07
CA PHE A 67 -7.61 10.20 -19.42
C PHE A 67 -6.07 10.28 -19.61
N GLY A 68 -5.30 10.52 -18.56
CA GLY A 68 -3.83 10.59 -18.67
C GLY A 68 -3.15 9.22 -18.61
N GLY A 69 -1.93 9.14 -19.13
CA GLY A 69 -1.15 7.90 -19.13
C GLY A 69 -0.47 7.60 -17.79
N THR A 70 -0.04 6.34 -17.61
CA THR A 70 0.69 5.86 -16.42
C THR A 70 1.96 6.66 -16.09
N ARG A 71 2.50 7.41 -17.07
CA ARG A 71 3.64 8.34 -16.89
C ARG A 71 3.39 9.41 -15.84
N THR A 72 2.13 9.82 -15.59
CA THR A 72 1.83 10.78 -14.54
C THR A 72 2.22 10.22 -13.17
N VAL A 73 2.00 8.92 -12.95
CA VAL A 73 2.35 8.24 -11.70
C VAL A 73 3.87 8.29 -11.51
N ASP A 74 4.64 7.95 -12.54
CA ASP A 74 6.11 7.99 -12.46
C ASP A 74 6.63 9.40 -12.13
N VAL A 75 6.02 10.46 -12.68
CA VAL A 75 6.37 11.86 -12.37
C VAL A 75 6.07 12.21 -10.91
N HIS A 76 4.90 11.83 -10.41
CA HIS A 76 4.50 12.10 -9.04
C HIS A 76 5.35 11.30 -8.04
N VAL A 77 5.67 10.03 -8.34
CA VAL A 77 6.61 9.24 -7.52
C VAL A 77 7.98 9.91 -7.47
N ARG A 78 8.49 10.40 -8.61
CA ARG A 78 9.80 11.07 -8.66
C ARG A 78 9.81 12.35 -7.82
N ARG A 79 8.77 13.17 -7.90
CA ARG A 79 8.64 14.39 -7.07
C ARG A 79 8.48 14.05 -5.60
N LEU A 80 7.65 13.07 -5.28
CA LEU A 80 7.46 12.58 -3.92
C LEU A 80 8.78 12.10 -3.30
N ARG A 81 9.59 11.33 -4.04
CA ARG A 81 10.94 10.94 -3.60
C ARG A 81 11.87 12.12 -3.34
N ALA A 82 11.85 13.11 -4.23
CA ALA A 82 12.65 14.32 -4.03
C ALA A 82 12.24 15.08 -2.76
N LYS A 83 10.94 15.10 -2.43
CA LYS A 83 10.41 15.72 -1.21
C LYS A 83 10.68 14.92 0.06
N LEU A 84 10.70 13.58 -0.04
CA LEU A 84 11.05 12.69 1.07
C LEU A 84 12.56 12.76 1.41
N GLY A 85 13.41 13.04 0.41
CA GLY A 85 14.86 13.09 0.56
C GLY A 85 15.55 11.74 0.36
N GLN A 86 16.86 11.76 0.16
CA GLN A 86 17.67 10.57 -0.18
C GLN A 86 17.63 9.48 0.90
N ASP A 87 17.49 9.85 2.16
CA ASP A 87 17.39 8.89 3.27
C ASP A 87 16.08 8.06 3.22
N TYR A 88 15.05 8.56 2.53
CA TYR A 88 13.69 8.02 2.58
C TYR A 88 13.10 7.70 1.21
N GLU A 89 13.76 8.05 0.11
CA GLU A 89 13.29 7.69 -1.23
C GLU A 89 13.16 6.17 -1.42
N GLN A 90 13.95 5.39 -0.66
CA GLN A 90 13.93 3.93 -0.63
C GLN A 90 12.69 3.35 0.05
N MET A 91 11.94 4.15 0.82
CA MET A 91 10.63 3.73 1.35
C MET A 91 9.64 3.45 0.22
N ILE A 92 9.79 4.10 -0.94
CA ILE A 92 9.02 3.76 -2.13
C ILE A 92 9.90 2.85 -2.98
N GLY A 93 9.65 1.55 -2.96
CA GLY A 93 10.36 0.58 -3.79
C GLY A 93 9.85 0.58 -5.24
N THR A 94 10.78 0.59 -6.20
CA THR A 94 10.45 0.34 -7.62
C THR A 94 10.57 -1.14 -7.91
N VAL A 95 9.51 -1.75 -8.46
CA VAL A 95 9.56 -3.10 -9.04
C VAL A 95 9.65 -2.95 -10.56
N ARG A 96 10.81 -3.31 -11.12
CA ARG A 96 11.08 -3.18 -12.56
C ARG A 96 9.98 -3.87 -13.37
N ASN A 97 9.49 -3.20 -14.40
CA ASN A 97 8.40 -3.64 -15.29
C ASN A 97 7.02 -3.87 -14.63
N VAL A 98 6.85 -3.61 -13.33
CA VAL A 98 5.57 -3.81 -12.63
C VAL A 98 5.00 -2.48 -12.13
N GLY A 99 5.73 -1.81 -11.23
CA GLY A 99 5.24 -0.58 -10.61
C GLY A 99 5.94 -0.26 -9.30
N TYR A 100 5.16 0.04 -8.26
CA TYR A 100 5.67 0.60 -7.01
C TYR A 100 5.11 -0.12 -5.79
N LYS A 101 5.88 -0.11 -4.71
CA LYS A 101 5.47 -0.61 -3.39
C LYS A 101 5.95 0.33 -2.30
N PHE A 102 5.25 0.39 -1.18
CA PHE A 102 5.81 0.97 0.03
C PHE A 102 6.58 -0.11 0.80
N VAL A 103 7.84 0.14 1.09
CA VAL A 103 8.70 -0.71 1.92
C VAL A 103 8.66 -0.15 3.32
N ARG A 104 8.04 -0.88 4.24
CA ARG A 104 8.09 -0.54 5.65
C ARG A 104 9.56 -0.67 6.11
N PRO A 105 10.17 0.36 6.72
CA PRO A 105 11.45 0.18 7.37
C PRO A 105 11.27 -0.94 8.42
N ALA A 106 12.17 -1.91 8.42
CA ALA A 106 12.01 -3.13 9.21
C ALA A 106 11.85 -2.78 10.69
N ARG A 107 10.61 -2.78 11.19
CA ARG A 107 10.33 -3.09 12.59
C ARG A 107 10.02 -4.57 12.60
N SER A 108 10.90 -5.35 13.21
CA SER A 108 10.65 -6.75 13.55
C SER A 108 9.28 -6.88 14.26
N GLY A 109 8.33 -7.52 13.57
CA GLY A 109 7.05 -7.98 14.11
C GLY A 109 5.87 -7.01 14.01
N GLN A 110 5.02 -7.16 12.98
CA GLN A 110 3.56 -7.35 13.09
C GLN A 110 2.86 -7.33 11.71
N GLN A 111 2.25 -8.48 11.38
CA GLN A 111 1.09 -8.79 10.50
C GLN A 111 0.90 -7.94 9.22
N SER A 112 1.23 -8.44 8.02
CA SER A 112 0.40 -9.38 7.24
C SER A 112 -1.10 -9.05 7.31
N GLN A 113 -1.56 -8.09 6.49
CA GLN A 113 -2.95 -8.12 6.03
C GLN A 113 -3.07 -9.26 5.02
N PRO A 114 -3.93 -10.27 5.27
CA PRO A 114 -4.20 -11.29 4.28
C PRO A 114 -4.91 -10.65 3.10
N ASP A 115 -4.47 -11.04 1.91
CA ASP A 115 -5.09 -10.74 0.63
C ASP A 115 -6.52 -11.32 0.62
N SER A 116 -7.49 -10.53 1.08
CA SER A 116 -8.92 -10.81 0.94
C SER A 116 -9.35 -10.57 -0.49
N SER A 117 -8.91 -11.41 -1.42
CA SER A 117 -9.53 -11.61 -2.75
C SER A 117 -8.99 -12.87 -3.43
N ARG A 118 -9.18 -14.03 -2.80
CA ARG A 118 -9.19 -15.31 -3.51
C ARG A 118 -10.43 -16.10 -3.11
N ALA A 119 -11.52 -15.78 -3.80
CA ALA A 119 -12.75 -16.55 -3.75
C ALA A 119 -12.47 -18.01 -4.15
N GLN A 120 -12.66 -18.90 -3.18
CA GLN A 120 -13.22 -20.25 -3.25
C GLN A 120 -12.49 -21.28 -4.13
N VAL A 121 -11.65 -22.09 -3.48
CA VAL A 121 -11.29 -23.44 -3.92
C VAL A 121 -12.41 -24.38 -3.45
N THR A 122 -13.12 -25.04 -4.37
CA THR A 122 -13.92 -26.22 -4.05
C THR A 122 -13.12 -27.46 -4.46
N PRO A 123 -12.55 -28.24 -3.54
CA PRO A 123 -11.99 -29.53 -3.90
C PRO A 123 -13.09 -30.60 -3.89
N ILE A 124 -13.46 -31.00 -5.10
CA ILE A 124 -13.79 -32.38 -5.53
C ILE A 124 -13.40 -33.47 -4.52
N ARG A 125 -14.38 -34.27 -4.09
CA ARG A 125 -14.16 -35.60 -3.51
C ARG A 125 -14.66 -36.66 -4.50
N PRO A 126 -13.77 -37.50 -5.03
CA PRO A 126 -14.16 -38.84 -5.44
C PRO A 126 -13.37 -39.89 -4.66
N ARG A 127 -14.04 -40.92 -4.15
CA ARG A 127 -13.86 -42.32 -4.59
C ARG A 127 -14.51 -43.33 -3.66
N SER A 128 -14.96 -44.38 -4.33
CA SER A 128 -15.71 -45.55 -3.91
C SER A 128 -14.89 -46.61 -3.15
N THR A 129 -15.63 -47.54 -2.53
CA THR A 129 -15.37 -48.98 -2.40
C THR A 129 -14.20 -49.47 -1.53
N THR A 130 -14.52 -50.26 -0.50
CA THR A 130 -13.98 -51.62 -0.26
C THR A 130 -14.78 -52.32 0.85
N GLY A 131 -15.17 -53.57 0.61
CA GLY A 131 -15.93 -54.42 1.53
C GLY A 131 -15.08 -55.18 2.55
N SER A 132 -15.75 -55.61 3.62
CA SER A 132 -15.36 -56.62 4.62
C SER A 132 -16.52 -56.65 5.62
N GLY A 133 -17.12 -57.72 6.12
CA GLY A 133 -16.98 -59.16 6.04
C GLY A 133 -18.07 -59.68 6.99
N VAL A 134 -18.91 -60.62 6.52
CA VAL A 134 -19.97 -61.24 7.34
C VAL A 134 -19.48 -62.55 7.93
N LEU A 135 -19.98 -62.80 9.14
CA LEU A 135 -19.76 -63.93 10.05
C LEU A 135 -19.95 -65.30 9.40
#